data_AF-A0A1F8QPD7-F1
#
_entry.id   AF-A0A1F8QPD7-F1
#
_cell.length_a   1.000
_cell.length_b   1.000
_cell.length_c   1.000
_cell.angle_alpha   90.00
_cell.angle_beta   90.00
_cell.angle_gamma   90.00
#
_symmetry.space_group_name_H-M   'P 1'
#
loop_
_entity.id
_entity.type
_entity.pdbx_description
1 polymer ?
#
loop_
_entity_poly.entity_id
_entity_poly.type
_entity_poly.pdbx_seq_one_letter_code
_entity_poly.pdbx_strand_id
1 'polypeptide(L)'
;MKSWKRLTFYILLNIFVSACTTLGVLFIWDQYSGPLPRNLLPKALSSLSRPPAETPIVQTTGTPEAPQPTPTEAFSVYQVQSGDTFESIAAEHNVSVEELVAVNGFTSSQPLGEGEVLRIPMDPQGSVIIDSVIGAGDLDTEHVLLKHRGEGELSLVGWRLEDDKGNVFIFPQFPQLTLFSGGAVNVYTRSGVNSVVELYWGLDQPVWTSGTTVILRDAQNNVRANYVVP
;
A
#
# COMPACT_ATOMS: atom_id res chain seq x y z
N MET A 1 13.81 -0.76 -61.08
CA MET A 1 13.85 -2.11 -60.46
C MET A 1 14.74 -2.24 -59.20
N LYS A 2 15.68 -1.31 -58.91
CA LYS A 2 16.60 -1.42 -57.75
C LYS A 2 15.99 -1.01 -56.38
N SER A 3 14.98 -0.13 -56.35
CA SER A 3 14.35 0.32 -55.08
C SER A 3 13.36 -0.69 -54.50
N TRP A 4 12.67 -1.47 -55.34
CA TRP A 4 11.69 -2.47 -54.88
C TRP A 4 12.34 -3.54 -53.99
N LYS A 5 13.56 -3.97 -54.31
CA LYS A 5 14.32 -4.94 -53.49
C LYS A 5 14.70 -4.39 -52.11
N ARG A 6 14.94 -3.08 -52.00
CA ARG A 6 15.21 -2.41 -50.72
C ARG A 6 13.93 -2.25 -49.90
N LEU A 7 12.82 -1.89 -50.56
CA LEU A 7 11.52 -1.77 -49.92
C LEU A 7 11.03 -3.12 -49.38
N THR A 8 11.15 -4.20 -50.15
CA THR A 8 10.82 -5.55 -49.67
C THR A 8 11.69 -5.96 -48.49
N PHE A 9 12.97 -5.58 -48.49
CA PHE A 9 13.86 -5.84 -47.35
C PHE A 9 13.42 -5.08 -46.09
N TYR A 10 13.07 -3.80 -46.20
CA TYR A 10 12.57 -3.02 -45.04
C TYR A 10 11.24 -3.54 -44.50
N ILE A 11 10.33 -3.95 -45.38
CA ILE A 11 9.05 -4.55 -44.96
C ILE A 11 9.29 -5.86 -44.21
N LEU A 12 10.14 -6.74 -44.75
CA LEU A 12 10.49 -8.00 -44.08
C LEU A 12 11.21 -7.77 -42.74
N LEU A 13 12.11 -6.79 -42.68
CA LEU A 13 12.81 -6.43 -41.45
C LEU A 13 11.84 -5.92 -40.38
N ASN A 14 10.87 -5.09 -40.75
CA ASN A 14 9.89 -4.53 -39.82
C ASN A 14 8.92 -5.61 -39.30
N ILE A 15 8.50 -6.54 -40.18
CA ILE A 15 7.73 -7.72 -39.78
C ILE A 15 8.52 -8.58 -38.80
N PHE A 16 9.81 -8.81 -39.07
CA PHE A 16 10.66 -9.62 -38.19
C PHE A 16 10.85 -8.97 -36.82
N VAL A 17 11.12 -7.67 -36.76
CA VAL A 17 11.28 -6.94 -35.49
C VAL A 17 9.97 -6.92 -34.70
N SER A 18 8.83 -6.74 -35.38
CA SER A 18 7.50 -6.81 -34.74
C SER A 18 7.17 -8.22 -34.22
N ALA A 19 7.52 -9.27 -34.98
CA ALA A 19 7.35 -10.65 -34.55
C ALA A 19 8.25 -10.99 -33.35
N CYS A 20 9.51 -10.56 -33.35
CA CYS A 20 10.42 -10.78 -32.21
C CYS A 20 9.97 -10.04 -30.95
N THR A 21 9.48 -8.80 -31.08
CA THR A 21 9.00 -8.01 -29.93
C THR A 21 7.72 -8.59 -29.34
N THR A 22 6.74 -8.94 -30.18
CA THR A 22 5.51 -9.61 -29.74
C THR A 22 5.79 -10.96 -29.08
N LEU A 23 6.65 -11.80 -29.67
CA LEU A 23 7.08 -13.07 -29.06
C LEU A 23 7.86 -12.87 -27.76
N GLY A 24 8.71 -11.85 -27.68
CA GLY A 24 9.43 -11.52 -26.46
C GLY A 24 8.48 -11.11 -25.33
N VAL A 25 7.49 -10.27 -25.62
CA VAL A 25 6.45 -9.87 -24.66
C VAL A 25 5.61 -11.07 -24.23
N LEU A 26 5.21 -11.94 -25.16
CA LEU A 26 4.44 -13.15 -24.84
C LEU A 26 5.25 -14.16 -24.02
N PHE A 27 6.54 -14.32 -24.30
CA PHE A 27 7.43 -15.20 -23.55
C PHE A 27 7.66 -14.69 -22.13
N ILE A 28 7.88 -13.37 -21.98
CA ILE A 28 7.96 -12.71 -20.67
C ILE A 28 6.64 -12.88 -19.93
N TRP A 29 5.50 -12.65 -20.58
CA TRP A 29 4.17 -12.81 -19.99
C TRP A 29 3.91 -14.26 -19.52
N ASP A 30 4.27 -15.27 -20.30
CA ASP A 30 4.13 -16.69 -19.94
C ASP A 30 5.03 -17.07 -18.75
N GLN A 31 6.25 -16.54 -18.69
CA GLN A 31 7.16 -16.79 -17.58
C GLN A 31 6.71 -16.15 -16.25
N TYR A 32 5.96 -15.04 -16.31
CA TYR A 32 5.34 -14.41 -15.14
C TYR A 32 3.94 -14.96 -14.81
N SER A 33 3.25 -15.55 -15.79
CA SER A 33 1.94 -16.18 -15.62
C SER A 33 2.10 -17.65 -15.22
N GLY A 34 2.74 -17.90 -14.07
CA GLY A 34 2.86 -19.26 -13.56
C GLY A 34 1.48 -19.93 -13.44
N PRO A 35 1.33 -21.22 -13.82
CA PRO A 35 0.06 -21.91 -13.66
C PRO A 35 -0.30 -21.92 -12.17
N LEU A 36 -1.55 -21.57 -11.87
CA LEU A 36 -2.10 -21.75 -10.52
C LEU A 36 -1.72 -23.15 -10.03
N PRO A 37 -1.14 -23.29 -8.83
CA PRO A 37 -0.74 -24.60 -8.32
C PRO A 37 -1.97 -25.52 -8.32
N ARG A 38 -1.89 -26.61 -9.09
CA ARG A 38 -2.96 -27.64 -9.24
C ARG A 38 -3.29 -28.40 -7.94
N ASN A 39 -2.83 -27.92 -6.79
CA ASN A 39 -2.99 -28.53 -5.47
C ASN A 39 -3.95 -27.76 -4.54
N LEU A 40 -4.80 -26.88 -5.08
CA LEU A 40 -5.93 -26.29 -4.33
C LEU A 40 -7.25 -27.04 -4.53
N LEU A 41 -7.20 -28.35 -4.84
CA LEU A 41 -8.32 -29.21 -4.47
C LEU A 41 -8.27 -29.38 -2.95
N PRO A 42 -9.29 -28.93 -2.21
CA PRO A 42 -9.26 -29.06 -0.77
C PRO A 42 -9.20 -30.55 -0.43
N LYS A 43 -8.16 -30.94 0.32
CA LYS A 43 -8.17 -32.17 1.15
C LYS A 43 -9.31 -32.18 2.19
N ALA A 44 -10.22 -31.20 2.16
CA ALA A 44 -11.30 -31.01 3.12
C ALA A 44 -12.54 -31.89 2.88
N LEU A 45 -12.59 -32.74 1.83
CA LEU A 45 -13.74 -33.62 1.60
C LEU A 45 -13.58 -35.06 2.12
N SER A 46 -12.44 -35.40 2.75
CA SER A 46 -12.20 -36.76 3.27
C SER A 46 -12.34 -36.91 4.78
N SER A 47 -12.80 -35.90 5.52
CA SER A 47 -12.90 -35.96 7.00
C SER A 47 -14.32 -35.99 7.57
N LEU A 48 -15.37 -36.20 6.76
CA LEU A 48 -16.76 -36.29 7.26
C LEU A 48 -17.17 -37.65 7.86
N SER A 49 -16.22 -38.50 8.24
CA SER A 49 -16.53 -39.82 8.83
C SER A 49 -15.85 -40.05 10.18
N ARG A 50 -16.20 -39.26 11.20
CA ARG A 50 -16.12 -39.72 12.59
C ARG A 50 -16.99 -38.90 13.56
N PRO A 51 -17.97 -39.52 14.26
CA PRO A 51 -18.57 -38.94 15.47
C PRO A 51 -17.62 -39.07 16.69
N PRO A 52 -17.89 -38.31 17.77
CA PRO A 52 -16.87 -37.79 18.68
C PRO A 52 -16.61 -38.68 19.90
N ALA A 53 -15.37 -38.67 20.40
CA ALA A 53 -15.06 -39.08 21.76
C ALA A 53 -13.88 -38.22 22.29
N GLU A 54 -14.25 -37.27 23.14
CA GLU A 54 -13.54 -36.77 24.33
C GLU A 54 -12.12 -36.16 24.22
N THR A 55 -12.07 -34.89 24.65
CA THR A 55 -10.93 -34.06 25.11
C THR A 55 -10.09 -34.74 26.20
N PRO A 56 -8.79 -34.39 26.45
CA PRO A 56 -8.31 -33.01 26.65
C PRO A 56 -6.91 -32.62 26.08
N ILE A 57 -6.75 -31.30 25.84
CA ILE A 57 -5.55 -30.42 25.79
C ILE A 57 -4.11 -31.00 25.92
N VAL A 58 -3.19 -30.57 25.03
CA VAL A 58 -1.96 -29.74 25.30
C VAL A 58 -1.19 -29.47 23.99
N GLN A 59 -0.73 -28.21 23.83
CA GLN A 59 0.00 -27.64 22.70
C GLN A 59 1.47 -28.13 22.60
N THR A 60 2.02 -28.25 21.38
CA THR A 60 3.18 -27.50 20.84
C THR A 60 3.91 -28.27 19.74
N THR A 61 3.97 -27.70 18.53
CA THR A 61 5.18 -27.63 17.67
C THR A 61 4.84 -26.72 16.48
N GLY A 62 5.07 -25.43 16.68
CA GLY A 62 5.05 -24.45 15.59
C GLY A 62 6.21 -24.71 14.63
N THR A 63 5.90 -24.79 13.34
CA THR A 63 6.89 -24.68 12.28
C THR A 63 7.32 -23.21 12.19
N PRO A 64 8.62 -22.88 12.13
CA PRO A 64 9.08 -21.50 12.00
C PRO A 64 8.60 -20.92 10.67
N GLU A 65 7.63 -20.01 10.75
CA GLU A 65 7.27 -19.11 9.68
C GLU A 65 8.47 -18.18 9.44
N ALA A 66 8.91 -18.10 8.19
CA ALA A 66 9.99 -17.19 7.80
C ALA A 66 9.62 -15.77 8.26
N PRO A 67 10.57 -14.98 8.78
CA PRO A 67 10.28 -13.64 9.27
C PRO A 67 9.74 -12.81 8.11
N GLN A 68 8.42 -12.60 8.11
CA GLN A 68 7.81 -11.47 7.45
C GLN A 68 8.57 -10.24 7.97
N PRO A 69 9.04 -9.33 7.11
CA PRO A 69 9.71 -8.13 7.59
C PRO A 69 8.68 -7.33 8.38
N THR A 70 8.68 -7.52 9.70
CA THR A 70 8.13 -6.53 10.62
C THR A 70 8.87 -5.25 10.29
N PRO A 71 8.18 -4.14 9.94
CA PRO A 71 8.83 -2.85 9.92
C PRO A 71 9.41 -2.65 11.31
N THR A 72 10.73 -2.80 11.44
CA THR A 72 11.43 -2.29 12.61
C THR A 72 11.17 -0.81 12.57
N GLU A 73 10.33 -0.30 13.48
CA GLU A 73 10.13 1.13 13.66
C GLU A 73 11.51 1.75 13.85
N ALA A 74 12.02 2.38 12.79
CA ALA A 74 13.28 3.08 12.85
C ALA A 74 13.05 4.32 13.71
N PHE A 75 14.00 4.70 14.53
CA PHE A 75 13.91 5.92 15.31
C PHE A 75 15.20 6.70 15.21
N SER A 76 15.06 8.02 15.06
CA SER A 76 16.14 8.98 15.23
C SER A 76 16.22 9.37 16.69
N VAL A 77 17.43 9.57 17.19
CA VAL A 77 17.64 10.14 18.52
C VAL A 77 17.88 11.63 18.34
N TYR A 78 17.01 12.46 18.91
CA TYR A 78 17.10 13.90 18.89
C TYR A 78 17.31 14.43 20.30
N GLN A 79 18.17 15.44 20.45
CA GLN A 79 18.36 16.13 21.71
C GLN A 79 17.70 17.49 21.63
N VAL A 80 16.70 17.70 22.48
CA VAL A 80 15.87 18.91 22.52
C VAL A 80 16.72 20.13 22.81
N GLN A 81 16.58 21.16 21.98
CA GLN A 81 17.26 22.44 22.09
C GLN A 81 16.37 23.51 22.75
N SER A 82 16.99 24.61 23.15
CA SER A 82 16.28 25.74 23.74
C SER A 82 15.29 26.35 22.74
N GLY A 83 14.01 26.36 23.11
CA GLY A 83 12.92 26.89 22.28
C GLY A 83 12.20 25.84 21.42
N ASP A 84 12.61 24.57 21.47
CA ASP A 84 11.90 23.51 20.79
C ASP A 84 10.54 23.19 21.42
N THR A 85 9.60 22.82 20.57
CA THR A 85 8.25 22.35 20.92
C THR A 85 8.01 21.01 20.25
N PHE A 86 7.01 20.25 20.74
CA PHE A 86 6.63 19.02 20.05
C PHE A 86 6.17 19.34 18.64
N GLU A 87 5.45 20.45 18.42
CA GLU A 87 5.04 20.89 17.09
C GLU A 87 6.23 21.18 16.17
N SER A 88 7.25 21.93 16.64
CA SER A 88 8.40 22.31 15.79
C SER A 88 9.27 21.11 15.44
N ILE A 89 9.56 20.24 16.40
CA ILE A 89 10.33 19.01 16.17
C ILE A 89 9.54 18.06 15.25
N ALA A 90 8.24 17.86 15.52
CA ALA A 90 7.41 17.00 14.71
C ALA A 90 7.34 17.49 13.25
N ALA A 91 7.17 18.80 13.05
CA ALA A 91 7.16 19.41 11.73
C ALA A 91 8.50 19.29 10.99
N GLU A 92 9.63 19.52 11.68
CA GLU A 92 10.97 19.38 11.09
C GLU A 92 11.25 17.94 10.65
N HIS A 93 10.81 16.98 11.45
CA HIS A 93 11.05 15.56 11.21
C HIS A 93 9.91 14.84 10.47
N ASN A 94 8.88 15.58 10.01
CA ASN A 94 7.70 15.07 9.29
C ASN A 94 6.98 13.92 10.02
N VAL A 95 6.88 14.01 11.34
CA VAL A 95 6.12 13.07 12.18
C VAL A 95 4.90 13.77 12.76
N SER A 96 3.89 13.00 13.20
CA SER A 96 2.79 13.60 13.96
C SER A 96 3.20 13.86 15.42
N VAL A 97 2.63 14.89 16.04
CA VAL A 97 2.88 15.20 17.45
C VAL A 97 2.39 14.06 18.33
N GLU A 98 1.24 13.47 18.00
CA GLU A 98 0.63 12.35 18.71
C GLU A 98 1.54 11.12 18.73
N GLU A 99 2.13 10.78 17.59
CA GLU A 99 3.06 9.65 17.47
C GLU A 99 4.38 9.94 18.16
N LEU A 100 4.90 11.18 18.02
CA LEU A 100 6.10 11.63 18.70
C LEU A 100 5.96 11.52 20.22
N VAL A 101 4.83 11.95 20.79
CA VAL A 101 4.61 11.84 22.24
C VAL A 101 4.31 10.40 22.65
N ALA A 102 3.59 9.61 21.86
CA ALA A 102 3.28 8.22 22.18
C ALA A 102 4.55 7.35 22.29
N VAL A 103 5.50 7.51 21.36
CA VAL A 103 6.77 6.76 21.35
C VAL A 103 7.65 7.10 22.54
N ASN A 104 7.57 8.33 23.04
CA ASN A 104 8.37 8.82 24.15
C ASN A 104 7.65 8.76 25.51
N GLY A 105 6.40 8.27 25.56
CA GLY A 105 5.60 8.21 26.78
C GLY A 105 5.21 9.59 27.32
N PHE A 106 5.10 10.56 26.42
CA PHE A 106 4.83 11.95 26.70
C PHE A 106 3.36 12.32 26.48
N THR A 107 2.94 13.46 27.02
CA THR A 107 1.63 14.08 26.73
C THR A 107 1.84 15.35 25.92
N SER A 108 1.01 15.60 24.91
CA SER A 108 1.13 16.78 24.03
C SER A 108 1.03 18.12 24.76
N SER A 109 0.46 18.14 25.96
CA SER A 109 0.30 19.33 26.79
C SER A 109 1.47 19.63 27.73
N GLN A 110 2.46 18.74 27.86
CA GLN A 110 3.58 18.99 28.76
C GLN A 110 4.69 19.80 28.09
N PRO A 111 5.42 20.64 28.83
CA PRO A 111 6.57 21.35 28.29
C PRO A 111 7.73 20.39 28.04
N LEU A 112 8.44 20.57 26.92
CA LEU A 112 9.70 19.89 26.63
C LEU A 112 10.85 20.53 27.41
N GLY A 113 11.63 19.71 28.11
CA GLY A 113 12.84 20.14 28.80
C GLY A 113 14.03 20.25 27.86
N GLU A 114 14.81 21.33 27.99
CA GLU A 114 16.06 21.46 27.25
C GLU A 114 17.03 20.31 27.60
N GLY A 115 17.65 19.72 26.58
CA GLY A 115 18.57 18.59 26.73
C GLY A 115 17.91 17.22 26.85
N GLU A 116 16.57 17.16 26.83
CA GLU A 116 15.83 15.90 26.83
C GLU A 116 16.07 15.11 25.54
N VAL A 117 16.16 13.79 25.66
CA VAL A 117 16.45 12.91 24.54
C VAL A 117 15.15 12.32 24.03
N LEU A 118 14.78 12.72 22.82
CA LEU A 118 13.57 12.30 22.15
C LEU A 118 13.90 11.22 21.12
N ARG A 119 13.18 10.10 21.21
CA ARG A 119 13.14 9.08 20.16
C ARG A 119 12.12 9.53 19.14
N ILE A 120 12.59 10.16 18.08
CA ILE A 120 11.74 10.54 16.96
C ILE A 120 11.48 9.28 16.15
N PRO A 121 10.25 8.78 16.04
CA PRO A 121 9.95 7.69 15.12
C PRO A 121 10.35 8.16 13.72
N MET A 122 11.36 7.53 13.13
CA MET A 122 11.49 7.58 11.68
C MET A 122 10.44 6.61 11.19
N ASP A 123 9.21 7.10 11.06
CA ASP A 123 8.19 6.34 10.38
C ASP A 123 8.39 6.57 8.87
N PRO A 124 9.03 5.66 8.12
CA PRO A 124 8.95 5.69 6.66
C PRO A 124 7.49 5.54 6.19
N GLN A 125 6.55 5.20 7.07
CA GLN A 125 5.11 5.07 6.78
C GLN A 125 4.28 6.31 7.16
N GLY A 126 4.88 7.31 7.83
CA GLY A 126 4.18 8.42 8.49
C GLY A 126 3.90 9.61 7.57
N SER A 127 4.12 9.43 6.28
CA SER A 127 4.10 10.53 5.33
C SER A 127 3.30 10.18 4.09
N VAL A 128 2.50 9.11 4.11
CA VAL A 128 1.44 9.01 3.11
C VAL A 128 0.33 9.98 3.46
N ILE A 129 0.04 10.84 2.49
CA ILE A 129 -1.10 11.75 2.53
C ILE A 129 -2.12 11.35 1.49
N ILE A 130 -3.36 11.74 1.74
CA ILE A 130 -4.39 11.82 0.71
C ILE A 130 -4.21 13.19 0.06
N ASP A 131 -3.68 13.23 -1.16
CA ASP A 131 -3.35 14.48 -1.86
C ASP A 131 -4.62 15.13 -2.41
N SER A 132 -5.51 14.33 -3.01
CA SER A 132 -6.79 14.79 -3.52
C SER A 132 -7.77 13.65 -3.77
N VAL A 133 -9.06 13.97 -3.76
CA VAL A 133 -10.13 13.12 -4.32
C VAL A 133 -10.64 13.77 -5.59
N ILE A 134 -10.62 13.02 -6.70
CA ILE A 134 -10.92 13.52 -8.04
C ILE A 134 -12.14 12.75 -8.55
N GLY A 135 -13.03 13.43 -9.27
CA GLY A 135 -14.22 12.79 -9.86
C GLY A 135 -15.28 12.35 -8.83
N ALA A 136 -15.33 12.97 -7.66
CA ALA A 136 -16.29 12.60 -6.61
C ALA A 136 -17.75 12.59 -7.15
N GLY A 137 -18.43 11.47 -6.97
CA GLY A 137 -19.79 11.26 -7.47
C GLY A 137 -19.90 10.82 -8.93
N ASP A 138 -18.78 10.68 -9.64
CA ASP A 138 -18.71 10.18 -11.03
C ASP A 138 -17.83 8.93 -11.10
N LEU A 139 -18.46 7.76 -11.17
CA LEU A 139 -17.77 6.47 -11.14
C LEU A 139 -16.66 6.30 -12.19
N ASP A 140 -16.80 6.94 -13.36
CA ASP A 140 -15.83 6.78 -14.44
C ASP A 140 -14.49 7.46 -14.12
N THR A 141 -14.56 8.57 -13.37
CA THR A 141 -13.41 9.41 -13.03
C THR A 141 -13.04 9.39 -11.56
N GLU A 142 -13.87 8.79 -10.70
CA GLU A 142 -13.71 8.80 -9.26
C GLU A 142 -12.48 8.02 -8.79
N HIS A 143 -11.53 8.73 -8.19
CA HIS A 143 -10.36 8.13 -7.54
C HIS A 143 -9.78 8.99 -6.42
N VAL A 144 -9.08 8.32 -5.51
CA VAL A 144 -8.27 8.95 -4.47
C VAL A 144 -6.80 8.88 -4.86
N LEU A 145 -6.12 10.03 -4.86
CA LEU A 145 -4.68 10.11 -5.05
C LEU A 145 -3.98 10.07 -3.71
N LEU A 146 -3.21 9.01 -3.47
CA LEU A 146 -2.36 8.87 -2.29
C LEU A 146 -0.92 9.16 -2.68
N LYS A 147 -0.20 9.91 -1.84
CA LYS A 147 1.18 10.30 -2.10
C LYS A 147 2.05 10.06 -0.87
N HIS A 148 3.16 9.36 -1.07
CA HIS A 148 4.18 9.17 -0.05
C HIS A 148 5.14 10.37 -0.05
N ARG A 149 5.06 11.23 0.96
CA ARG A 149 5.95 12.39 1.18
C ARG A 149 7.19 12.05 2.03
N GLY A 150 7.28 10.82 2.52
CA GLY A 150 8.32 10.38 3.45
C GLY A 150 9.55 9.90 2.71
N GLU A 151 10.60 9.63 3.46
CA GLU A 151 11.79 8.99 2.91
C GLU A 151 11.65 7.46 2.93
N GLY A 152 12.33 6.80 1.98
CA GLY A 152 12.35 5.34 1.91
C GLY A 152 11.16 4.70 1.19
N GLU A 153 10.88 3.46 1.56
CA GLU A 153 9.87 2.59 0.94
C GLU A 153 8.71 2.33 1.92
N LEU A 154 7.48 2.43 1.41
CA LEU A 154 6.26 2.27 2.17
C LEU A 154 5.36 1.20 1.55
N SER A 155 5.17 0.10 2.27
CA SER A 155 4.23 -0.94 1.88
C SER A 155 2.84 -0.60 2.39
N LEU A 156 1.87 -0.44 1.49
CA LEU A 156 0.47 -0.22 1.86
C LEU A 156 -0.31 -1.53 2.05
N VAL A 157 0.32 -2.70 1.93
CA VAL A 157 -0.39 -3.99 2.05
C VAL A 157 -1.15 -4.10 3.38
N GLY A 158 -2.44 -4.43 3.31
CA GLY A 158 -3.30 -4.58 4.48
C GLY A 158 -3.80 -3.27 5.09
N TRP A 159 -3.37 -2.12 4.56
CA TRP A 159 -3.93 -0.82 4.93
C TRP A 159 -5.39 -0.73 4.48
N ARG A 160 -6.09 0.28 4.98
CA ARG A 160 -7.52 0.48 4.75
C ARG A 160 -7.77 1.91 4.34
N LEU A 161 -8.43 2.11 3.20
CA LEU A 161 -8.99 3.41 2.81
C LEU A 161 -10.50 3.33 3.01
N GLU A 162 -11.06 4.21 3.82
CA GLU A 162 -12.45 4.13 4.23
C GLU A 162 -13.14 5.50 4.24
N ASP A 163 -14.48 5.46 4.19
CA ASP A 163 -15.34 6.62 4.37
C ASP A 163 -16.06 6.58 5.73
N ASP A 164 -16.83 7.63 6.01
CA ASP A 164 -17.69 7.74 7.20
C ASP A 164 -18.96 6.86 7.15
N LYS A 165 -19.29 6.30 5.99
CA LYS A 165 -20.45 5.44 5.75
C LYS A 165 -20.12 3.95 5.87
N GLY A 166 -18.86 3.60 6.12
CA GLY A 166 -18.38 2.23 6.32
C GLY A 166 -17.95 1.51 5.05
N ASN A 167 -17.82 2.20 3.92
CA ASN A 167 -17.15 1.66 2.74
C ASN A 167 -15.66 1.54 3.05
N VAL A 168 -15.10 0.33 2.89
CA VAL A 168 -13.67 0.09 3.11
C VAL A 168 -13.02 -0.60 1.90
N PHE A 169 -11.94 0.01 1.40
CA PHE A 169 -10.99 -0.61 0.48
C PHE A 169 -9.81 -1.14 1.29
N ILE A 170 -9.46 -2.41 1.08
CA ILE A 170 -8.29 -3.02 1.70
C ILE A 170 -7.21 -3.14 0.62
N PHE A 171 -6.03 -2.58 0.90
CA PHE A 171 -4.90 -2.64 -0.01
C PHE A 171 -4.45 -4.09 -0.19
N PRO A 172 -4.44 -4.62 -1.43
CA PRO A 172 -4.21 -6.03 -1.69
C PRO A 172 -2.76 -6.43 -1.44
N GLN A 173 -2.56 -7.70 -1.10
CA GLN A 173 -1.21 -8.30 -1.00
C GLN A 173 -0.53 -8.51 -2.36
N PHE A 174 -1.31 -8.55 -3.45
CA PHE A 174 -0.81 -8.73 -4.81
C PHE A 174 -1.59 -7.84 -5.81
N PRO A 175 -0.89 -7.08 -6.69
CA PRO A 175 0.56 -6.85 -6.68
C PRO A 175 0.99 -6.17 -5.38
N GLN A 176 2.18 -6.50 -4.87
CA GLN A 176 2.69 -5.86 -3.66
C GLN A 176 2.94 -4.37 -3.97
N LEU A 177 2.14 -3.51 -3.35
CA LEU A 177 2.27 -2.07 -3.53
C LEU A 177 3.28 -1.50 -2.54
N THR A 178 4.44 -1.11 -3.07
CA THR A 178 5.46 -0.35 -2.36
C THR A 178 5.58 1.03 -2.97
N LEU A 179 5.29 2.07 -2.18
CA LEU A 179 5.49 3.46 -2.54
C LEU A 179 6.89 3.92 -2.13
N PHE A 180 7.69 4.32 -3.11
CA PHE A 180 8.95 5.01 -2.87
C PHE A 180 8.71 6.46 -2.44
N SER A 181 9.75 7.11 -1.91
CA SER A 181 9.72 8.54 -1.58
C SER A 181 9.23 9.39 -2.75
N GLY A 182 8.25 10.25 -2.50
CA GLY A 182 7.58 11.07 -3.51
C GLY A 182 6.62 10.31 -4.44
N GLY A 183 6.55 8.98 -4.33
CA GLY A 183 5.69 8.11 -5.13
C GLY A 183 4.21 8.32 -4.82
N ALA A 184 3.36 7.93 -5.77
CA ALA A 184 1.91 8.08 -5.65
C ALA A 184 1.16 6.90 -6.27
N VAL A 185 -0.06 6.69 -5.80
CA VAL A 185 -0.99 5.68 -6.31
C VAL A 185 -2.39 6.26 -6.40
N ASN A 186 -3.09 5.89 -7.47
CA ASN A 186 -4.51 6.18 -7.63
C ASN A 186 -5.34 4.99 -7.17
N VAL A 187 -6.35 5.23 -6.34
CA VAL A 187 -7.34 4.21 -5.96
C VAL A 187 -8.67 4.59 -6.59
N TYR A 188 -9.01 3.94 -7.70
CA TYR A 188 -10.27 4.11 -8.40
C TYR A 188 -11.39 3.33 -7.71
N THR A 189 -12.57 3.93 -7.61
CA THR A 189 -13.75 3.25 -7.05
C THR A 189 -14.25 2.14 -7.96
N ARG A 190 -14.18 2.36 -9.28
CA ARG A 190 -14.67 1.41 -10.28
C ARG A 190 -13.87 0.11 -10.34
N SER A 191 -14.41 -0.85 -11.08
CA SER A 191 -13.70 -2.06 -11.48
C SER A 191 -12.57 -1.78 -12.47
N GLY A 192 -11.52 -2.60 -12.39
CA GLY A 192 -10.34 -2.54 -13.25
C GLY A 192 -9.31 -3.60 -12.86
N VAL A 193 -8.10 -3.47 -13.39
CA VAL A 193 -6.98 -4.39 -13.14
C VAL A 193 -5.91 -3.65 -12.35
N ASN A 194 -5.59 -4.16 -11.17
CA ASN A 194 -4.59 -3.53 -10.30
C ASN A 194 -3.20 -3.52 -10.97
N SER A 195 -2.50 -2.42 -10.75
CA SER A 195 -1.11 -2.19 -11.11
C SER A 195 -0.35 -1.58 -9.93
N VAL A 196 0.92 -1.22 -10.13
CA VAL A 196 1.76 -0.58 -9.12
C VAL A 196 1.44 0.91 -8.90
N VAL A 197 0.63 1.54 -9.76
CA VAL A 197 0.27 2.97 -9.67
C VAL A 197 -1.23 3.22 -9.73
N GLU A 198 -2.01 2.20 -10.04
CA GLU A 198 -3.47 2.24 -10.09
C GLU A 198 -4.05 1.01 -9.42
N LEU A 199 -4.93 1.22 -8.46
CA LEU A 199 -5.72 0.21 -7.79
C LEU A 199 -7.19 0.45 -8.08
N TYR A 200 -7.96 -0.62 -8.06
CA TYR A 200 -9.37 -0.63 -8.40
C TYR A 200 -10.17 -1.32 -7.29
N TRP A 201 -11.12 -0.61 -6.72
CA TRP A 201 -11.96 -1.09 -5.62
C TRP A 201 -12.96 -2.15 -6.09
N GLY A 202 -13.40 -2.07 -7.35
CA GLY A 202 -14.33 -3.07 -7.90
C GLY A 202 -15.80 -2.75 -7.63
N LEU A 203 -16.13 -1.52 -7.24
CA LEU A 203 -17.51 -1.11 -7.02
C LEU A 203 -18.16 -0.68 -8.35
N ASP A 204 -19.49 -0.72 -8.37
CA ASP A 204 -20.35 -0.34 -9.49
C ASP A 204 -21.07 0.99 -9.25
N GLN A 205 -20.81 1.64 -8.11
CA GLN A 205 -21.36 2.94 -7.70
C GLN A 205 -20.25 3.81 -7.11
N PRO A 206 -20.31 5.14 -7.29
CA PRO A 206 -19.35 6.05 -6.67
C PRO A 206 -19.52 6.08 -5.15
N VAL A 207 -18.41 6.27 -4.44
CA VAL A 207 -18.34 6.29 -2.97
C VAL A 207 -18.22 7.73 -2.46
N TRP A 208 -17.45 8.57 -3.14
CA TRP A 208 -17.05 9.86 -2.63
C TRP A 208 -18.08 10.93 -3.00
N THR A 209 -18.46 11.74 -2.01
CA THR A 209 -19.35 12.89 -2.20
C THR A 209 -18.73 14.11 -1.53
N SER A 210 -19.07 15.31 -2.00
CA SER A 210 -18.65 16.56 -1.34
C SER A 210 -19.06 16.53 0.14
N GLY A 211 -18.12 16.87 1.02
CA GLY A 211 -18.27 16.80 2.48
C GLY A 211 -17.96 15.43 3.11
N THR A 212 -17.77 14.37 2.33
CA THR A 212 -17.33 13.06 2.85
C THR A 212 -15.89 13.14 3.33
N THR A 213 -15.60 12.46 4.44
CA THR A 213 -14.23 12.32 4.95
C THR A 213 -13.64 10.99 4.51
N VAL A 214 -12.54 11.05 3.77
CA VAL A 214 -11.70 9.92 3.42
C VAL A 214 -10.69 9.70 4.54
N ILE A 215 -10.58 8.48 5.03
CA ILE A 215 -9.68 8.11 6.12
C ILE A 215 -8.78 6.99 5.62
N LEU A 216 -7.48 7.16 5.79
CA LEU A 216 -6.50 6.12 5.54
C LEU A 216 -5.98 5.58 6.87
N ARG A 217 -6.00 4.25 7.02
CA ARG A 217 -5.49 3.53 8.18
C ARG A 217 -4.43 2.53 7.80
N ASP A 218 -3.46 2.33 8.68
CA ASP A 218 -2.48 1.26 8.54
C ASP A 218 -3.08 -0.13 8.89
N ALA A 219 -2.25 -1.17 8.77
CA ALA A 219 -2.62 -2.56 9.10
C ALA A 219 -2.92 -2.76 10.60
N GLN A 220 -2.47 -1.85 11.47
CA GLN A 220 -2.72 -1.84 12.91
C GLN A 220 -3.96 -1.00 13.27
N ASN A 221 -4.67 -0.48 12.27
CA ASN A 221 -5.88 0.33 12.39
C ASN A 221 -5.64 1.77 12.92
N ASN A 222 -4.40 2.24 12.97
CA ASN A 222 -4.08 3.62 13.30
C ASN A 222 -4.41 4.52 12.11
N VAL A 223 -4.94 5.72 12.36
CA VAL A 223 -5.20 6.71 11.31
C VAL A 223 -3.87 7.30 10.85
N ARG A 224 -3.58 7.19 9.56
CA ARG A 224 -2.38 7.75 8.93
C ARG A 224 -2.67 9.04 8.16
N ALA A 225 -3.85 9.16 7.55
CA ALA A 225 -4.29 10.39 6.91
C ALA A 225 -5.81 10.55 6.95
N ASN A 226 -6.28 11.80 6.88
CA ASN A 226 -7.67 12.14 6.63
C ASN A 226 -7.76 13.24 5.57
N TYR A 227 -8.87 13.27 4.83
CA TYR A 227 -9.13 14.28 3.81
C TYR A 227 -10.63 14.51 3.67
N VAL A 228 -11.06 15.76 3.70
CA VAL A 228 -12.46 16.13 3.46
C VAL A 228 -12.62 16.48 1.99
N VAL A 229 -13.51 15.78 1.29
CA VAL A 229 -13.83 16.07 -0.11
C VAL A 229 -14.47 17.46 -0.18
N PRO A 230 -13.91 18.39 -0.98
CA PRO A 230 -14.40 19.76 -1.06
C PRO A 230 -15.78 19.90 -1.70
#